data_AF-A0A7X0C030-F1
#
_entry.id   AF-A0A7X0C030-F1
#
_cell.length_a   1.000
_cell.length_b   1.000
_cell.length_c   1.000
_cell.angle_alpha   90.00
_cell.angle_beta   90.00
_cell.angle_gamma   90.00
#
_symmetry.space_group_name_H-M   'P 1'
#
loop_
_entity.id
_entity.type
_entity.pdbx_description
1 polymer ?
#
loop_
_entity_poly.entity_id
_entity_poly.type
_entity_poly.pdbx_seq_one_letter_code
_entity_poly.pdbx_strand_id
1 'polypeptide(L)'
;MIVRTWRGWTRPADAAAYEDYLMRTGFAEYTATPGNKGAYFTRRDAGERTEFFLITLWESWEAVRAFAGDEPGRAVFYPEDDAFLVDKEVTVDHYDVFAST
;
A
#
# COMPACT_ATOMS: atom_id res chain seq x y z
N MET A 1 -2.55 -16.92 -5.45
CA MET A 1 -1.98 -15.55 -5.45
C MET A 1 -3.06 -14.58 -5.03
N ILE A 2 -2.69 -13.56 -4.28
CA ILE A 2 -3.60 -12.58 -3.68
C ILE A 2 -3.20 -11.19 -4.13
N VAL A 3 -4.17 -10.37 -4.51
CA VAL A 3 -3.98 -8.91 -4.62
C VAL A 3 -4.40 -8.28 -3.31
N ARG A 4 -3.54 -7.43 -2.73
CA ARG A 4 -3.87 -6.58 -1.59
C ARG A 4 -3.86 -5.12 -2.01
N THR A 5 -4.92 -4.38 -1.70
CA THR A 5 -5.07 -2.98 -2.09
C THR A 5 -5.35 -2.04 -0.92
N TRP A 6 -4.80 -0.83 -0.99
CA TRP A 6 -5.01 0.22 0.00
C TRP A 6 -5.08 1.60 -0.67
N ARG A 7 -5.89 2.50 -0.13
CA ARG A 7 -5.91 3.92 -0.51
C ARG A 7 -5.58 4.87 0.63
N GLY A 8 -4.88 5.93 0.25
CA GLY A 8 -4.66 7.12 1.07
C GLY A 8 -4.66 8.38 0.22
N TRP A 9 -4.84 9.53 0.87
CA TRP A 9 -4.89 10.81 0.18
C TRP A 9 -4.00 11.83 0.88
N THR A 10 -3.30 12.62 0.08
CA THR A 10 -2.50 13.78 0.54
C THR A 10 -3.05 15.06 -0.08
N ARG A 11 -2.54 16.22 0.34
CA ARG A 11 -2.66 17.45 -0.47
C ARG A 11 -1.71 17.35 -1.67
N PRO A 12 -2.05 17.92 -2.84
CA PRO A 12 -1.17 17.87 -4.02
C PRO A 12 0.24 18.40 -3.77
N ALA A 13 0.39 19.40 -2.90
CA ALA A 13 1.69 19.96 -2.54
C ALA A 13 2.59 18.99 -1.75
N ASP A 14 2.01 18.01 -1.05
CA ASP A 14 2.73 17.05 -0.20
C ASP A 14 3.02 15.73 -0.94
N ALA A 15 2.42 15.52 -2.12
CA ALA A 15 2.45 14.24 -2.84
C ALA A 15 3.87 13.73 -3.14
N ALA A 16 4.74 14.59 -3.67
CA ALA A 16 6.12 14.20 -4.00
C ALA A 16 6.93 13.80 -2.76
N ALA A 17 6.77 14.52 -1.65
CA ALA A 17 7.44 14.18 -0.39
C ALA A 17 6.90 12.86 0.19
N TYR A 18 5.61 12.59 0.04
CA TYR A 18 5.01 11.33 0.45
C TYR A 18 5.46 10.15 -0.43
N GLU A 19 5.66 10.35 -1.74
CA GLU A 19 6.29 9.35 -2.62
C GLU A 19 7.69 8.96 -2.11
N ASP A 20 8.56 9.94 -1.85
CA ASP A 20 9.92 9.70 -1.35
C ASP A 20 9.91 9.00 0.01
N TYR A 21 8.91 9.31 0.85
CA TYR A 21 8.70 8.61 2.11
C TYR A 21 8.26 7.16 1.90
N LEU A 22 7.21 6.92 1.10
CA LEU A 22 6.74 5.58 0.76
C LEU A 22 7.84 4.71 0.14
N MET A 23 8.73 5.29 -0.67
CA MET A 23 9.85 4.55 -1.26
C MET A 23 10.85 4.03 -0.22
N ARG A 24 11.06 4.78 0.87
CA ARG A 24 12.00 4.43 1.95
C ARG A 24 11.36 3.52 3.00
N THR A 25 10.04 3.52 3.11
CA THR A 25 9.29 2.75 4.11
C THR A 25 8.50 1.62 3.44
N GLY A 26 7.26 1.89 3.04
CA GLY A 26 6.34 0.92 2.47
C GLY A 26 6.94 0.14 1.33
N PHE A 27 7.35 0.79 0.25
CA PHE A 27 7.86 0.09 -0.92
C PHE A 27 9.04 -0.84 -0.59
N ALA A 28 9.99 -0.37 0.22
CA ALA A 28 11.14 -1.15 0.65
C ALA A 28 10.73 -2.39 1.47
N GLU A 29 9.83 -2.27 2.45
CA GLU A 29 9.40 -3.39 3.27
C GLU A 29 8.55 -4.41 2.49
N TYR A 30 7.61 -3.93 1.69
CA TYR A 30 6.73 -4.79 0.89
C TYR A 30 7.56 -5.65 -0.06
N THR A 31 8.53 -5.06 -0.76
CA THR A 31 9.37 -5.76 -1.74
C THR A 31 10.44 -6.64 -1.09
N ALA A 32 10.87 -6.33 0.13
CA ALA A 32 11.79 -7.18 0.90
C ALA A 32 11.10 -8.41 1.52
N THR A 33 9.77 -8.39 1.67
CA THR A 33 9.05 -9.50 2.30
C THR A 33 9.02 -10.73 1.37
N PRO A 34 9.51 -11.89 1.81
CA PRO A 34 9.40 -13.13 1.04
C PRO A 34 7.97 -13.45 0.63
N GLY A 35 7.79 -13.85 -0.64
CA GLY A 35 6.47 -14.17 -1.20
C GLY A 35 5.73 -12.96 -1.78
N ASN A 36 6.27 -11.74 -1.68
CA ASN A 36 5.83 -10.63 -2.53
C ASN A 36 6.18 -10.92 -4.01
N LYS A 37 5.21 -10.74 -4.90
CA LYS A 37 5.35 -11.00 -6.36
C LYS A 37 5.28 -9.71 -7.18
N GLY A 38 5.12 -8.57 -6.54
CA GLY A 38 5.01 -7.27 -7.18
C GLY A 38 4.38 -6.23 -6.26
N ALA A 39 4.80 -4.98 -6.43
CA ALA A 39 4.24 -3.82 -5.75
C ALA A 39 4.10 -2.68 -6.76
N TYR A 40 2.88 -2.17 -6.89
CA TYR A 40 2.55 -1.01 -7.73
C TYR A 40 2.11 0.11 -6.81
N PHE A 41 2.98 1.08 -6.63
CA PHE A 41 2.70 2.30 -5.89
C PHE A 41 2.25 3.33 -6.91
N THR A 42 0.94 3.59 -6.94
CA THR A 42 0.34 4.46 -7.95
C THR A 42 -0.19 5.72 -7.30
N ARG A 43 -0.28 6.79 -8.08
CA ARG A 43 -0.99 8.00 -7.67
C ARG A 43 -1.75 8.64 -8.81
N ARG A 44 -2.73 9.47 -8.45
CA ARG A 44 -3.40 10.39 -9.36
C ARG A 44 -3.85 11.65 -8.63
N ASP A 45 -3.81 12.78 -9.31
CA ASP A 45 -4.40 14.01 -8.78
C ASP A 45 -5.90 14.02 -9.06
N ALA A 46 -6.71 14.31 -8.03
CA ALA A 46 -8.16 14.27 -8.07
C ALA A 46 -8.74 15.48 -7.31
N GLY A 47 -8.85 16.61 -8.00
CA GLY A 47 -9.33 17.86 -7.42
C GLY A 47 -8.35 18.41 -6.38
N GLU A 48 -8.80 18.56 -5.14
CA GLU A 48 -8.01 19.14 -4.06
C GLU A 48 -7.12 18.12 -3.32
N ARG A 49 -7.11 16.85 -3.76
CA ARG A 49 -6.34 15.77 -3.15
C ARG A 49 -5.55 14.99 -4.20
N THR A 50 -4.43 14.43 -3.79
CA THR A 50 -3.73 13.38 -4.55
C THR A 50 -4.02 12.04 -3.90
N GLU A 51 -4.63 11.14 -4.65
CA GLU A 51 -4.90 9.77 -4.23
C GLU A 51 -3.69 8.89 -4.50
N PHE A 52 -3.33 8.09 -3.51
CA PHE A 52 -2.38 7.00 -3.58
C PHE A 52 -3.15 5.69 -3.54
N PHE A 53 -2.99 4.86 -4.57
CA PHE A 53 -3.60 3.53 -4.64
C PHE A 53 -2.49 2.50 -4.75
N LEU A 54 -2.26 1.78 -3.66
CA LEU A 54 -1.20 0.78 -3.56
C LEU A 54 -1.78 -0.58 -3.88
N ILE A 55 -1.15 -1.30 -4.81
CA ILE A 55 -1.57 -2.63 -5.26
C ILE A 55 -0.37 -3.56 -5.11
N THR A 56 -0.52 -4.60 -4.30
CA THR A 56 0.57 -5.56 -4.06
C THR A 56 0.12 -6.99 -4.31
N LEU A 57 1.02 -7.81 -4.85
CA LEU A 57 0.79 -9.18 -5.25
C LEU A 57 1.51 -10.11 -4.29
N TRP A 58 0.80 -11.12 -3.80
CA TRP A 58 1.32 -12.03 -2.78
C TRP A 58 1.10 -13.48 -3.17
N GLU A 59 2.12 -14.31 -2.97
CA GLU A 59 2.09 -15.73 -3.29
C GLU A 59 0.99 -16.47 -2.54
N SER A 60 0.85 -16.19 -1.24
CA SER A 60 -0.02 -16.88 -0.31
C SER A 60 -0.47 -15.97 0.84
N TRP A 61 -1.48 -16.42 1.60
CA TRP A 61 -1.91 -15.75 2.83
C TRP A 61 -0.85 -15.77 3.93
N GLU A 62 0.06 -16.74 3.90
CA GLU A 62 1.20 -16.77 4.82
C GLU A 62 2.16 -15.61 4.54
N ALA A 63 2.47 -15.34 3.27
CA ALA A 63 3.28 -14.18 2.88
C ALA A 63 2.60 -12.85 3.27
N VAL A 64 1.28 -12.75 3.07
CA VAL A 64 0.51 -11.57 3.51
C VAL A 64 0.62 -11.37 5.02
N ARG A 65 0.46 -12.43 5.83
CA ARG A 65 0.59 -12.34 7.29
C ARG A 65 2.01 -12.06 7.75
N ALA A 66 3.02 -12.58 7.06
CA ALA A 66 4.42 -12.27 7.35
C ALA A 66 4.73 -10.77 7.19
N PHE A 67 4.05 -10.11 6.25
CA PHE A 67 4.13 -8.66 6.07
C PHE A 67 3.20 -7.88 7.03
N ALA A 68 1.92 -8.21 7.06
CA ALA A 68 0.88 -7.40 7.70
C ALA A 68 0.58 -7.79 9.16
N GLY A 69 1.19 -8.87 9.67
CA GLY A 69 0.91 -9.42 10.98
C GLY A 69 -0.38 -10.25 11.05
N ASP A 70 -0.89 -10.43 12.27
CA ASP A 70 -2.00 -11.35 12.58
C ASP A 70 -3.37 -10.84 12.08
N GLU A 71 -3.50 -9.53 11.83
CA GLU A 71 -4.70 -8.89 11.30
C GLU A 71 -4.46 -8.38 9.86
N PRO A 72 -4.34 -9.26 8.85
CA PRO A 72 -3.93 -8.87 7.50
C PRO A 72 -4.91 -7.89 6.82
N GLY A 73 -6.16 -7.83 7.29
CA GLY A 73 -7.20 -6.88 6.86
C GLY A 73 -6.96 -5.44 7.29
N ARG A 74 -6.02 -5.18 8.19
CA ARG A 74 -5.64 -3.81 8.60
C ARG A 74 -4.53 -3.26 7.72
N ALA A 75 -4.59 -1.95 7.48
CA ALA A 75 -3.50 -1.24 6.84
C ALA A 75 -2.27 -1.22 7.76
N VAL A 76 -1.09 -1.39 7.15
CA VAL A 76 0.20 -1.21 7.85
C VAL A 76 0.56 0.27 7.69
N PHE A 77 0.75 0.96 8.80
CA PHE A 77 1.12 2.37 8.84
C PHE A 77 2.53 2.54 9.38
N TYR A 78 3.21 3.56 8.87
CA TYR A 78 4.55 3.96 9.22
C TYR A 78 4.52 5.28 10.01
N PRO A 79 5.55 5.57 10.83
CA PRO A 79 5.49 6.62 11.85
C PRO A 79 5.09 8.03 11.38
N GLU A 80 5.43 8.40 10.14
CA GLU A 80 5.20 9.74 9.59
C GLU A 80 3.97 9.81 8.65
N ASP A 81 3.19 8.73 8.50
CA ASP A 81 2.03 8.72 7.59
C ASP A 81 1.03 9.85 7.89
N ASP A 82 0.74 10.10 9.16
CA ASP A 82 -0.21 11.12 9.61
C ASP A 82 0.28 12.56 9.34
N ALA A 83 1.56 12.76 9.04
CA ALA A 83 2.09 14.06 8.66
C ALA A 83 1.74 14.43 7.21
N PHE A 84 1.51 13.43 6.36
CA PHE A 84 1.23 13.62 4.93
C PHE A 84 -0.24 13.37 4.57
N LEU A 85 -0.85 12.35 5.18
CA LEU A 85 -2.18 11.89 4.82
C LEU A 85 -3.27 12.82 5.38
N VAL A 86 -4.05 13.40 4.48
CA VAL A 86 -5.29 14.14 4.84
C VAL A 86 -6.47 13.20 5.07
N ASP A 87 -6.38 11.98 4.54
CA ASP A 87 -7.38 10.93 4.70
C ASP A 87 -6.75 9.56 4.36
N LYS A 88 -7.30 8.47 4.89
CA LYS A 88 -6.78 7.12 4.65
C LYS A 88 -7.77 6.01 4.99
N GLU A 89 -7.74 4.94 4.21
CA GLU A 89 -8.41 3.70 4.58
C GLU A 89 -7.64 3.02 5.72
N VAL A 90 -8.32 2.64 6.80
CA VAL A 90 -7.69 1.90 7.93
C VAL A 90 -7.68 0.39 7.72
N THR A 91 -8.42 -0.07 6.71
CA THR A 91 -8.50 -1.46 6.26
C THR A 91 -7.96 -1.58 4.85
N VAL A 92 -7.70 -2.81 4.44
CA VAL A 92 -7.29 -3.16 3.07
C VAL A 92 -8.21 -4.23 2.50
N ASP A 93 -8.34 -4.22 1.19
CA ASP A 93 -9.06 -5.28 0.48
C ASP A 93 -8.08 -6.34 -0.03
N HIS A 94 -8.57 -7.59 -0.03
CA HIS A 94 -7.85 -8.73 -0.59
C HIS A 94 -8.69 -9.41 -1.64
N TYR A 95 -8.06 -9.81 -2.74
CA TYR A 95 -8.71 -10.51 -3.84
C TYR A 95 -7.92 -11.75 -4.20
N ASP A 96 -8.60 -12.89 -4.30
CA ASP A 96 -8.02 -14.08 -4.90
C ASP A 96 -7.86 -13.88 -6.41
N VAL A 97 -6.65 -14.08 -6.91
CA VAL A 97 -6.38 -14.00 -8.34
C VAL A 97 -6.82 -15.30 -9.00
N PHE A 98 -7.87 -15.23 -9.81
CA PHE A 98 -8.38 -16.38 -10.56
C PHE A 98 -7.60 -16.63 -11.88
N ALA A 99 -7.06 -15.58 -12.50
CA ALA A 99 -6.29 -15.65 -13.73
C ALA A 99 -5.27 -14.49 -13.83
N SER A 100 -4.09 -14.74 -14.37
CA SER A 100 -3.04 -13.76 -14.67
C SER A 100 -2.19 -14.25 -15.86
N THR A 101 -1.60 -13.34 -16.62
CA THR A 101 -0.71 -13.62 -17.77
C THR A 101 0.73 -13.85 -17.36
#